data_AF-A0A6M4GPW9-F1
#
_entry.id   AF-A0A6M4GPW9-F1
#
_cell.length_a   1.000
_cell.length_b   1.000
_cell.length_c   1.000
_cell.angle_alpha   90.00
_cell.angle_beta   90.00
_cell.angle_gamma   90.00
#
_symmetry.space_group_name_H-M   'P 1'
#
loop_
_entity.id
_entity.type
_entity.pdbx_description
1 polymer ?
#
loop_
_entity_poly.entity_id
_entity_poly.type
_entity_poly.pdbx_seq_one_letter_code
_entity_poly.pdbx_strand_id
1 'polypeptide(L)'
;MGDDATDEWRSAAIVDPDEPSTHGLGTITWNSQVTIPSGEELVLGAVYAEANRSLNIVVSHNGKQLLNMSGFKLKPTTYDPTALFLTPGGLHVQVMVGI
;
A
#
# COMPACT_ATOMS: atom_id res chain seq x y z
N MET A 1 -1.07 -8.10 8.22
CA MET A 1 -2.19 -9.03 7.99
C MET A 1 -2.45 -9.75 9.29
N GLY A 2 -3.70 -9.78 9.76
CA GLY A 2 -4.06 -10.59 10.92
C GLY A 2 -3.98 -12.07 10.60
N ASP A 3 -3.32 -12.86 11.45
CA ASP A 3 -3.39 -14.32 11.47
C ASP A 3 -4.54 -14.73 12.41
N ASP A 4 -5.63 -15.30 11.88
CA ASP A 4 -6.79 -15.70 12.68
C ASP A 4 -6.44 -16.76 13.75
N ALA A 5 -5.29 -17.43 13.64
CA ALA A 5 -4.81 -18.37 14.64
C ALA A 5 -4.03 -17.73 15.80
N THR A 6 -3.48 -16.52 15.61
CA THR A 6 -2.66 -15.84 16.64
C THR A 6 -3.13 -14.43 17.00
N ASP A 7 -4.12 -13.88 16.29
CA ASP A 7 -4.62 -12.50 16.42
C ASP A 7 -3.52 -11.43 16.19
N GLU A 8 -2.41 -11.82 15.55
CA GLU A 8 -1.23 -10.97 15.36
C GLU A 8 -1.13 -10.46 13.92
N TRP A 9 -0.77 -9.18 13.79
CA TRP A 9 -0.49 -8.56 12.50
C TRP A 9 0.93 -8.89 12.03
N ARG A 10 1.07 -9.60 10.90
CA ARG A 10 2.35 -9.89 10.26
C ARG A 10 2.57 -9.04 9.01
N SER A 11 3.83 -8.69 8.74
CA SER A 11 4.21 -8.02 7.49
C SER A 11 4.02 -8.96 6.31
N ALA A 12 3.29 -8.50 5.29
CA ALA A 12 3.08 -9.25 4.05
C ALA A 12 4.26 -9.10 3.09
N ALA A 13 4.69 -7.85 2.93
CA ALA A 13 5.75 -7.42 2.07
C ALA A 13 6.21 -6.04 2.49
N ILE A 14 7.44 -5.71 2.12
CA ILE A 14 7.99 -4.35 2.16
C ILE A 14 8.34 -4.03 0.70
N VAL A 15 7.88 -2.89 0.22
CA VAL A 15 8.05 -2.46 -1.16
C VAL A 15 8.84 -1.16 -1.14
N ASP A 16 9.99 -1.17 -1.79
CA ASP A 16 10.82 0.02 -1.98
C ASP A 16 10.23 0.91 -3.10
N PRO A 17 10.45 2.22 -3.05
CA PRO A 17 9.99 3.13 -4.09
C PRO A 17 10.71 2.89 -5.43
N ASP A 18 10.04 3.22 -6.51
CA ASP A 18 10.59 3.22 -7.87
C ASP A 18 11.67 4.31 -8.00
N GLU A 19 12.82 3.95 -8.58
CA GLU A 19 13.87 4.90 -8.94
C GLU A 19 14.10 4.91 -10.48
N PRO A 20 13.90 6.05 -11.17
CA PRO A 20 13.28 7.30 -10.71
C PRO A 20 11.75 7.18 -10.61
N SER A 21 11.10 8.11 -9.88
CA SER A 21 9.64 8.19 -9.87
C SER A 21 9.06 8.39 -11.27
N THR A 22 7.96 7.70 -11.54
CA THR A 22 7.25 7.71 -12.82
C THR A 22 6.29 8.89 -13.00
N HIS A 23 6.03 9.67 -11.95
CA HIS A 23 5.03 10.76 -11.95
C HIS A 23 5.63 12.17 -11.93
N GLY A 24 6.95 12.26 -12.10
CA GLY A 24 7.69 13.53 -12.24
C GLY A 24 8.49 13.92 -11.00
N LEU A 25 9.19 15.06 -11.10
CA LEU A 25 10.05 15.58 -10.04
C LEU A 25 9.24 15.90 -8.77
N GLY A 26 9.80 15.56 -7.60
CA GLY A 26 9.14 15.79 -6.30
C GLY A 26 7.98 14.82 -6.00
N THR A 27 7.91 13.72 -6.73
CA THR A 27 7.04 12.59 -6.41
C THR A 27 7.85 11.34 -6.13
N ILE A 28 7.31 10.48 -5.27
CA ILE A 28 7.81 9.15 -4.97
C ILE A 28 6.71 8.18 -5.39
N THR A 29 7.06 7.15 -6.14
CA THR A 29 6.09 6.16 -6.64
C THR A 29 6.48 4.80 -6.12
N TRP A 30 5.49 3.97 -5.82
CA TRP A 30 5.67 2.54 -5.56
C TRP A 30 4.76 1.81 -6.54
N ASN A 31 5.30 0.79 -7.21
CA ASN A 31 4.49 -0.13 -7.99
C ASN A 31 5.05 -1.55 -7.86
N SER A 32 4.30 -2.44 -7.22
CA SER A 32 4.77 -3.81 -6.99
C SER A 32 3.64 -4.81 -6.96
N GLN A 33 3.94 -6.03 -7.42
CA GLN A 33 3.07 -7.19 -7.28
C GLN A 33 3.54 -8.02 -6.09
N VAL A 34 2.61 -8.32 -5.18
CA VAL A 34 2.88 -9.03 -3.93
C VAL A 34 1.95 -10.23 -3.83
N THR A 35 2.51 -11.41 -3.59
CA THR A 35 1.75 -12.60 -3.19
C THR A 35 1.58 -12.59 -1.68
N ILE A 36 0.33 -12.52 -1.20
CA ILE A 36 0.02 -12.59 0.22
C ILE A 36 -0.11 -14.05 0.68
N PRO A 37 -0.10 -14.37 2.00
CA PRO A 37 -0.10 -15.75 2.50
C PRO A 37 -1.31 -16.60 2.09
N SER A 38 -2.44 -15.98 1.73
CA SER A 38 -3.58 -16.69 1.13
C SER A 38 -3.27 -17.24 -0.28
N GLY A 39 -2.14 -16.86 -0.88
CA GLY A 39 -1.77 -17.14 -2.26
C GLY A 39 -2.32 -16.14 -3.27
N GLU A 40 -3.14 -15.17 -2.84
CA GLU A 40 -3.65 -14.11 -3.72
C GLU A 40 -2.53 -13.15 -4.16
N GLU A 41 -2.58 -12.71 -5.41
CA GLU A 41 -1.66 -11.73 -5.96
C GLU A 41 -2.29 -10.33 -5.99
N LEU A 42 -1.70 -9.41 -5.23
CA LEU A 42 -2.12 -8.02 -5.18
C LEU A 42 -1.15 -7.16 -5.97
N VAL A 43 -1.67 -6.21 -6.74
CA VAL A 43 -0.89 -5.13 -7.34
C VAL A 43 -1.07 -3.89 -6.47
N LEU A 44 0.02 -3.43 -5.89
CA LEU A 44 0.10 -2.27 -5.02
C LEU A 44 0.68 -1.10 -5.80
N GLY A 45 -0.05 0.01 -5.82
CA GLY A 45 0.41 1.28 -6.36
C GLY A 45 0.30 2.36 -5.30
N ALA A 46 1.33 3.21 -5.18
CA ALA A 46 1.23 4.43 -4.39
C ALA A 46 1.99 5.57 -5.05
N VAL A 47 1.50 6.79 -4.85
CA VAL A 47 2.20 8.02 -5.25
C VAL A 47 2.15 9.00 -4.09
N TYR A 48 3.30 9.51 -3.68
CA TYR A 48 3.42 10.60 -2.74
C TYR A 48 4.00 11.83 -3.43
N ALA A 49 3.33 12.96 -3.29
CA ALA A 49 3.85 14.25 -3.76
C ALA A 49 4.39 15.06 -2.58
N GLU A 50 5.68 15.38 -2.62
CA GLU A 50 6.38 16.02 -1.50
C GLU A 50 5.88 17.45 -1.24
N ALA A 51 5.57 18.18 -2.31
CA ALA A 51 5.24 19.61 -2.26
C ALA A 51 4.00 19.91 -1.39
N ASN A 52 3.03 19.01 -1.37
CA ASN A 52 1.75 19.17 -0.65
C ASN A 52 1.45 18.01 0.30
N ARG A 53 2.37 17.04 0.42
CA ARG A 53 2.23 15.82 1.22
C ARG A 53 1.02 14.97 0.85
N SER A 54 0.52 15.10 -0.38
CA SER A 54 -0.58 14.27 -0.86
C SER A 54 -0.10 12.86 -1.13
N LEU A 55 -0.91 11.89 -0.75
CA LEU A 55 -0.69 10.47 -0.95
C LEU A 55 -1.89 9.89 -1.68
N ASN A 56 -1.65 9.05 -2.68
CA ASN A 56 -2.66 8.18 -3.23
C ASN A 56 -2.19 6.73 -3.15
N ILE A 57 -3.09 5.83 -2.77
CA ILE A 57 -2.85 4.38 -2.71
C ILE A 57 -3.91 3.69 -3.55
N VAL A 58 -3.46 2.77 -4.39
CA VAL A 58 -4.30 1.89 -5.19
C VAL A 58 -3.90 0.44 -4.90
N VAL A 59 -4.88 -0.41 -4.63
CA VAL A 59 -4.67 -1.86 -4.55
C VAL A 59 -5.62 -2.54 -5.52
N SER A 60 -5.09 -3.46 -6.33
CA SER A 60 -5.87 -4.24 -7.28
C SER A 60 -5.59 -5.74 -7.13
N HIS A 61 -6.60 -6.56 -7.42
CA HIS A 61 -6.51 -8.02 -7.49
C HIS A 61 -7.15 -8.48 -8.81
N ASN A 62 -6.42 -9.24 -9.63
CA ASN A 62 -6.87 -9.70 -10.94
C ASN A 62 -7.42 -8.57 -11.84
N GLY A 63 -6.74 -7.42 -11.86
CA GLY A 63 -7.15 -6.24 -12.63
C GLY A 63 -8.36 -5.47 -12.06
N LYS A 64 -8.98 -5.94 -10.97
CA LYS A 64 -10.05 -5.23 -10.27
C LYS A 64 -9.48 -4.43 -9.12
N GLN A 65 -9.79 -3.14 -9.09
CA GLN A 65 -9.43 -2.26 -7.98
C GLN A 65 -10.21 -2.65 -6.71
N LEU A 66 -9.49 -2.96 -5.63
CA LEU A 66 -10.03 -3.22 -4.30
C LEU A 66 -10.07 -1.96 -3.44
N LEU A 67 -9.04 -1.12 -3.59
CA LEU A 67 -8.87 0.12 -2.86
C LEU A 67 -8.35 1.21 -3.80
N ASN A 68 -8.90 2.41 -3.68
CA ASN A 68 -8.29 3.63 -4.19
C ASN A 68 -8.62 4.75 -3.23
N MET A 69 -7.58 5.26 -2.57
CA MET A 69 -7.74 6.22 -1.50
C MET A 69 -6.65 7.26 -1.58
N SER A 70 -7.08 8.51 -1.55
CA SER A 70 -6.21 9.66 -1.45
C SER A 70 -6.28 10.28 -0.07
N GLY A 71 -5.20 10.91 0.35
CA GLY A 71 -5.12 11.62 1.61
C GLY A 71 -3.91 12.54 1.66
N PHE A 72 -3.68 13.10 2.84
CA PHE A 72 -2.54 13.96 3.10
C PHE A 72 -1.82 13.44 4.35
N LYS A 73 -0.50 13.32 4.27
CA LYS A 73 0.29 13.03 5.45
C LYS A 73 0.51 14.29 6.27
N LEU A 74 0.35 14.16 7.59
CA LEU A 74 0.74 15.22 8.53
C LEU A 74 2.26 15.44 8.52
N LYS A 75 3.05 14.36 8.42
CA LYS A 75 4.51 14.37 8.35
C LYS A 75 5.00 13.31 7.34
N PRO A 76 6.09 13.54 6.60
CA PRO A 76 6.58 12.59 5.60
C PRO A 76 6.94 11.21 6.20
N THR A 77 7.57 11.24 7.37
CA THR A 77 8.23 10.08 8.00
C THR A 77 7.30 9.19 8.85
N THR A 78 6.00 9.48 8.93
CA THR A 78 5.09 8.64 9.72
C THR A 78 4.65 7.43 8.90
N TYR A 79 4.69 6.25 9.54
CA TYR A 79 4.14 4.98 9.04
C TYR A 79 2.73 4.77 9.61
N ASP A 80 1.86 5.77 9.48
CA ASP A 80 0.51 5.67 10.01
C ASP A 80 -0.29 4.63 9.20
N PRO A 81 -1.12 3.79 9.86
CA PRO A 81 -2.05 2.88 9.19
C PRO A 81 -2.84 3.66 8.14
N THR A 82 -2.53 3.45 6.87
CA THR A 82 -3.15 4.28 5.84
C THR A 82 -4.45 3.65 5.39
N ALA A 83 -4.48 2.33 5.18
CA ALA A 83 -5.67 1.60 4.78
C ALA A 83 -5.78 0.24 5.46
N LEU A 84 -7.01 -0.19 5.74
CA LEU A 84 -7.37 -1.55 6.16
C LEU A 84 -8.51 -2.05 5.25
N PHE A 85 -8.39 -3.24 4.66
CA PHE A 85 -9.43 -3.80 3.80
C PHE A 85 -9.40 -5.35 3.83
N LEU A 86 -10.49 -5.96 3.36
CA LEU A 86 -10.63 -7.40 3.22
C LEU A 86 -10.36 -7.82 1.78
N THR A 87 -9.52 -8.82 1.56
CA THR A 87 -9.30 -9.41 0.22
C THR A 87 -10.48 -10.31 -0.18
N PRO A 88 -10.66 -10.60 -1.47
CA PRO A 88 -11.66 -11.58 -1.91
C PRO A 88 -11.51 -12.96 -1.26
N GLY A 89 -10.28 -13.37 -0.93
CA GLY A 89 -9.97 -14.59 -0.17
C GLY A 89 -10.25 -14.50 1.34
N GLY A 90 -10.71 -13.36 1.84
CA GLY A 90 -11.11 -13.18 3.23
C GLY A 90 -10.00 -12.76 4.19
N LEU A 91 -8.82 -12.37 3.69
CA LEU A 91 -7.71 -11.92 4.55
C LEU A 91 -7.78 -10.42 4.80
N HIS A 92 -7.59 -10.00 6.05
CA HIS A 92 -7.45 -8.59 6.38
C HIS A 92 -6.05 -8.08 6.07
N VAL A 93 -5.97 -7.08 5.18
CA VAL A 93 -4.72 -6.44 4.75
C VAL A 93 -4.70 -5.00 5.24
N GLN A 94 -3.54 -4.61 5.78
CA GLN A 94 -3.22 -3.24 6.14
C GLN A 94 -2.12 -2.74 5.21
N VAL A 95 -2.29 -1.54 4.64
CA VAL A 95 -1.26 -0.86 3.85
C VAL A 95 -0.81 0.38 4.62
N MET A 96 0.51 0.53 4.70
CA MET A 96 1.19 1.69 5.26
C MET A 96 2.16 2.20 4.21
N VAL A 97 2.17 3.50 3.99
CA VAL A 97 3.19 4.14 3.15
C VAL A 97 4.07 4.94 4.08
N GLY A 98 5.39 4.75 4.00
CA GLY A 98 6.41 5.50 4.73
C GLY A 98 7.41 6.12 3.75
N ILE A 99 8.06 7.19 4.16
CA ILE A 99 9.11 7.90 3.40
C ILE A 99 10.32 8.07 4.31
#